data_AF-A0A150TN00-F1
#
_entry.id   AF-A0A150TN00-F1
#
_cell.length_a   1.000
_cell.length_b   1.000
_cell.length_c   1.000
_cell.angle_alpha   90.00
_cell.angle_beta   90.00
_cell.angle_gamma   90.00
#
_symmetry.space_group_name_H-M   'P 1'
#
loop_
_entity.id
_entity.type
_entity.pdbx_description
1 polymer ?
#
loop_
_entity_poly.entity_id
_entity_poly.type
_entity_poly.pdbx_seq_one_letter_code
_entity_poly.pdbx_strand_id
1 'polypeptide(L)'
;PGDGSSAAPGDGSSAATTEPRCAADADCVVSCARVGQCCDQLCPPCDQAYHRDALAALQQWRAARCAAESCPVAKCMAPKEDSVARCKAGQCVVERVPHVDR
;
A
#
# COMPACT_ATOMS: atom_id res chain seq x y z
N PRO A 1 -42.15 37.31 -7.56
CA PRO A 1 -42.49 36.02 -8.20
C PRO A 1 -41.20 35.28 -8.57
N GLY A 2 -40.75 34.42 -7.65
CA GLY A 2 -39.77 33.39 -7.96
C GLY A 2 -40.45 32.23 -8.68
N ASP A 3 -39.68 31.48 -9.44
CA ASP A 3 -39.75 30.02 -9.60
C ASP A 3 -38.69 29.59 -10.62
N GLY A 4 -37.99 28.49 -10.35
CA GLY A 4 -36.96 27.98 -11.24
C GLY A 4 -35.87 27.13 -10.59
N SER A 5 -36.22 26.33 -9.60
CA SER A 5 -35.40 25.22 -9.13
C SER A 5 -35.07 24.27 -10.29
N SER A 6 -33.79 23.98 -10.49
CA SER A 6 -33.31 22.66 -10.93
C SER A 6 -31.84 22.53 -10.52
N ALA A 7 -31.67 22.14 -9.26
CA ALA A 7 -30.45 21.49 -8.81
C ALA A 7 -30.44 20.07 -9.39
N ALA A 8 -29.38 19.74 -10.14
CA ALA A 8 -28.77 18.41 -10.18
C ALA A 8 -27.47 18.45 -11.02
N PRO A 9 -26.28 18.38 -10.40
CA PRO A 9 -25.17 17.68 -11.02
C PRO A 9 -25.33 16.19 -10.68
N GLY A 10 -25.95 15.45 -11.60
CA GLY A 10 -25.99 13.99 -11.55
C GLY A 10 -24.63 13.41 -11.94
N ASP A 11 -24.03 12.70 -11.00
CA ASP A 11 -23.20 11.50 -11.15
C ASP A 11 -22.52 11.28 -12.51
N GLY A 12 -21.34 11.86 -12.65
CA GLY A 12 -20.30 11.36 -13.54
C GLY A 12 -19.16 10.81 -12.70
N SER A 13 -19.46 9.76 -11.93
CA SER A 13 -18.53 8.89 -11.20
C SER A 13 -17.07 9.21 -11.51
N SER A 14 -16.45 10.00 -10.64
CA SER A 14 -15.01 9.99 -10.50
C SER A 14 -14.64 8.53 -10.36
N ALA A 15 -14.06 7.94 -11.40
CA ALA A 15 -13.23 6.77 -11.29
C ALA A 15 -12.04 7.19 -10.43
N ALA A 16 -12.31 7.40 -9.14
CA ALA A 16 -11.35 7.13 -8.11
C ALA A 16 -10.98 5.69 -8.41
N THR A 17 -9.78 5.50 -8.93
CA THR A 17 -9.04 4.24 -8.84
C THR A 17 -9.13 3.89 -7.36
N THR A 18 -10.19 3.17 -7.00
CA THR A 18 -10.52 2.89 -5.61
C THR A 18 -9.52 1.81 -5.31
N GLU A 19 -8.39 2.21 -4.76
CA GLU A 19 -7.42 1.28 -4.22
C GLU A 19 -8.22 0.24 -3.44
N PRO A 20 -7.97 -1.05 -3.69
CA PRO A 20 -8.80 -2.10 -3.11
C PRO A 20 -8.85 -1.90 -1.59
N ARG A 21 -10.08 -1.67 -1.10
CA ARG A 21 -10.32 -1.37 0.30
C ARG A 21 -10.21 -2.65 1.10
N CYS A 22 -9.53 -2.59 2.24
CA CYS A 22 -9.48 -3.70 3.17
C CYS A 22 -10.78 -3.82 3.98
N ALA A 23 -11.16 -5.04 4.35
CA ALA A 23 -12.24 -5.30 5.29
C ALA A 23 -11.69 -5.77 6.65
N ALA A 24 -10.55 -6.46 6.65
CA ALA A 24 -9.87 -6.99 7.81
C ALA A 24 -8.35 -6.80 7.70
N ASP A 25 -7.65 -6.91 8.83
CA ASP A 25 -6.18 -6.85 8.88
C ASP A 25 -5.52 -7.90 7.96
N ALA A 26 -6.17 -9.05 7.77
CA ALA A 26 -5.68 -10.12 6.91
C ALA A 26 -5.63 -9.75 5.42
N ASP A 27 -6.39 -8.72 5.00
CA ASP A 27 -6.38 -8.18 3.63
C ASP A 27 -5.20 -7.25 3.38
N CYS A 28 -4.49 -6.85 4.45
CA CYS A 28 -3.38 -5.93 4.40
C CYS A 28 -2.05 -6.67 4.61
N VAL A 29 -1.03 -6.24 3.86
CA VAL A 29 0.31 -6.82 3.92
C VAL A 29 1.34 -5.70 3.96
N VAL A 30 2.30 -5.83 4.87
CA VAL A 30 3.47 -4.95 4.90
C VAL A 30 4.42 -5.35 3.77
N SER A 31 4.93 -4.37 3.04
CA SER A 31 5.94 -4.59 2.01
C SER A 31 7.00 -3.50 2.07
N CYS A 32 8.24 -3.86 1.71
CA CYS A 32 9.30 -2.90 1.47
C CYS A 32 9.24 -2.34 0.03
N ALA A 33 8.40 -2.91 -0.83
CA ALA A 33 8.22 -2.45 -2.21
C ALA A 33 7.55 -1.09 -2.25
N ARG A 34 7.96 -0.23 -3.20
CA ARG A 34 7.31 1.07 -3.44
C ARG A 34 6.71 1.10 -4.85
N VAL A 35 5.55 1.73 -4.97
CA VAL A 35 4.88 1.92 -6.26
C VAL A 35 5.78 2.72 -7.19
N GLY A 36 5.95 2.23 -8.42
CA GLY A 36 6.78 2.88 -9.44
C GLY A 36 8.28 2.76 -9.21
N GLN A 37 8.74 2.05 -8.18
CA GLN A 37 10.17 1.80 -7.95
C GLN A 37 10.50 0.32 -8.15
N CYS A 38 11.64 0.09 -8.79
CA CYS A 38 12.14 -1.25 -9.02
C CYS A 38 12.81 -1.87 -7.79
N CYS A 39 13.32 -1.04 -6.89
CA CYS A 39 14.01 -1.50 -5.69
C CYS A 39 13.18 -1.29 -4.44
N ASP A 40 13.31 -2.25 -3.53
CA ASP A 40 12.68 -2.21 -2.22
C ASP A 40 13.41 -1.24 -1.29
N GLN A 41 12.73 -0.86 -0.20
CA GLN A 41 13.40 -0.35 0.97
C GLN A 41 14.47 -1.35 1.43
N LEU A 42 15.68 -0.86 1.61
CA LEU A 42 16.85 -1.70 1.85
C LEU A 42 16.87 -2.40 3.20
N CYS A 43 16.31 -1.76 4.24
CA CYS A 43 16.34 -2.28 5.60
C CYS A 43 14.96 -2.26 6.26
N PRO A 44 14.62 -3.29 7.06
CA PRO A 44 13.43 -3.26 7.90
C PRO A 44 13.55 -2.21 9.03
N PRO A 45 12.42 -1.80 9.63
CA PRO A 45 11.06 -2.25 9.32
C PRO A 45 10.48 -1.51 8.09
N CYS A 46 9.80 -2.25 7.22
CA CYS A 46 9.22 -1.71 5.99
C CYS A 46 8.08 -0.72 6.31
N ASP A 47 7.95 0.36 5.54
CA ASP A 47 7.00 1.45 5.83
C ASP A 47 5.76 1.47 4.93
N GLN A 48 5.60 0.50 4.01
CA GLN A 48 4.44 0.43 3.14
C GLN A 48 3.47 -0.68 3.57
N ALA A 49 2.17 -0.36 3.57
CA ALA A 49 1.09 -1.33 3.69
C ALA A 49 0.26 -1.28 2.42
N TYR A 50 -0.04 -2.46 1.89
CA TYR A 50 -0.86 -2.61 0.69
C TYR A 50 -1.99 -3.59 0.95
N HIS A 51 -3.10 -3.39 0.26
CA HIS A 51 -4.03 -4.49 0.05
C HIS A 51 -3.34 -5.60 -0.74
N ARG A 52 -3.65 -6.87 -0.45
CA ARG A 52 -3.04 -8.04 -1.09
C ARG A 52 -3.03 -7.96 -2.62
N ASP A 53 -4.16 -7.60 -3.21
CA ASP A 53 -4.29 -7.49 -4.66
C ASP A 53 -3.44 -6.36 -5.26
N ALA A 54 -3.34 -5.23 -4.57
CA ALA A 54 -2.49 -4.12 -5.00
C ALA A 54 -1.02 -4.50 -4.95
N LEU A 55 -0.59 -5.24 -3.92
CA LEU A 55 0.76 -5.77 -3.83
C LEU A 55 1.05 -6.79 -4.94
N ALA A 56 0.10 -7.68 -5.25
CA ALA A 56 0.24 -8.64 -6.33
C ALA A 56 0.39 -7.93 -7.70
N ALA A 57 -0.41 -6.90 -7.95
CA ALA A 57 -0.27 -6.08 -9.16
C ALA A 57 1.09 -5.35 -9.23
N LEU A 58 1.57 -4.80 -8.10
CA LEU A 58 2.89 -4.19 -8.02
C LEU A 58 4.01 -5.20 -8.32
N GLN A 59 3.91 -6.40 -7.79
CA GLN A 59 4.89 -7.46 -8.06
C GLN A 59 4.91 -7.86 -9.54
N GLN A 60 3.74 -7.98 -10.18
CA GLN A 60 3.64 -8.25 -11.62
C GLN A 60 4.27 -7.11 -12.45
N TRP A 61 3.97 -5.86 -12.11
CA TRP A 61 4.58 -4.70 -12.75
C TRP A 61 6.11 -4.71 -12.62
N ARG A 62 6.64 -5.04 -11.43
CA ARG A 62 8.08 -5.15 -11.20
C ARG A 62 8.69 -6.30 -12.00
N ALA A 63 8.06 -7.46 -12.03
CA ALA A 63 8.54 -8.58 -12.83
C ALA A 63 8.61 -8.23 -14.33
N ALA A 64 7.64 -7.44 -14.82
CA ALA A 64 7.62 -7.00 -16.21
C ALA A 64 8.62 -5.87 -16.54
N ARG A 65 8.87 -4.95 -15.61
CA ARG A 65 9.64 -3.71 -15.90
C ARG A 65 11.03 -3.64 -15.27
N CYS A 66 11.25 -4.37 -14.20
CA CYS A 66 12.45 -4.28 -13.36
C CYS A 66 13.36 -5.50 -13.50
N ALA A 67 13.09 -6.41 -14.44
CA ALA A 67 13.85 -7.65 -14.60
C ALA A 67 15.36 -7.44 -14.86
N ALA A 68 15.73 -6.29 -15.44
CA ALA A 68 17.14 -5.93 -15.71
C ALA A 68 17.75 -5.00 -14.64
N GLU A 69 16.98 -4.59 -13.63
CA GLU A 69 17.43 -3.63 -12.62
C GLU A 69 18.29 -4.35 -11.56
N SER A 70 19.43 -3.75 -11.23
CA SER A 70 20.29 -4.25 -10.15
C SER A 70 20.07 -3.45 -8.88
N CYS A 71 19.31 -4.03 -7.94
CA CYS A 71 19.02 -3.35 -6.69
C CYS A 71 20.16 -3.50 -5.67
N PRO A 72 20.50 -2.43 -4.94
CA PRO A 72 21.51 -2.51 -3.89
C PRO A 72 21.08 -3.48 -2.79
N VAL A 73 22.06 -4.13 -2.18
CA VAL A 73 21.87 -4.95 -0.98
C VAL A 73 22.52 -4.24 0.20
N ALA A 74 21.78 -4.06 1.28
CA ALA A 74 22.31 -3.46 2.51
C ALA A 74 22.50 -4.54 3.58
N LYS A 75 23.55 -4.39 4.39
CA LYS A 75 23.69 -5.13 5.64
C LYS A 75 22.96 -4.37 6.74
N CYS A 76 21.74 -4.79 7.03
CA CYS A 76 20.90 -4.13 8.02
C CYS A 76 21.12 -4.74 9.41
N MET A 77 21.05 -3.89 10.43
CA MET A 77 20.96 -4.36 11.81
C MET A 77 19.56 -4.90 12.09
N ALA A 78 19.44 -5.78 13.08
CA ALA A 78 18.14 -6.26 13.54
C ALA A 78 17.26 -5.07 13.98
N PRO A 79 16.01 -4.98 13.51
CA PRO A 79 15.13 -3.89 13.88
C PRO A 79 14.68 -4.03 15.33
N LYS A 80 14.46 -2.90 16.01
CA LYS A 80 13.90 -2.88 17.38
C LYS A 80 12.37 -2.98 17.40
N GLU A 81 11.75 -2.83 16.23
CA GLU A 81 10.31 -2.79 16.02
C GLU A 81 9.97 -3.58 14.75
N ASP A 82 8.83 -4.25 14.75
CA ASP A 82 8.24 -4.85 13.56
C ASP A 82 7.19 -3.92 12.96
N SER A 83 7.06 -3.97 11.64
CA SER A 83 5.92 -3.37 10.95
C SER A 83 4.81 -4.41 10.79
N VAL A 84 3.61 -4.04 11.20
CA VAL A 84 2.39 -4.81 10.96
C VAL A 84 1.42 -3.99 10.12
N ALA A 85 0.67 -4.67 9.25
CA ALA A 85 -0.35 -4.01 8.44
C ALA A 85 -1.69 -4.17 9.15
N ARG A 86 -2.44 -3.06 9.25
CA ARG A 86 -3.78 -3.03 9.82
C ARG A 86 -4.75 -2.44 8.84
N CYS A 87 -5.98 -2.93 8.87
CA CYS A 87 -7.07 -2.30 8.16
C CYS A 87 -7.70 -1.22 9.04
N LYS A 88 -7.59 0.05 8.64
CA LYS A 88 -8.23 1.18 9.31
C LYS A 88 -9.08 1.97 8.34
N ALA A 89 -10.38 2.07 8.63
CA ALA A 89 -11.33 2.82 7.80
C ALA A 89 -11.27 2.43 6.31
N GLY A 90 -11.13 1.13 6.02
CA GLY A 90 -11.05 0.60 4.66
C GLY A 90 -9.71 0.84 3.95
N GLN A 91 -8.67 1.25 4.66
CA GLN A 91 -7.33 1.48 4.14
C GLN A 91 -6.29 0.67 4.92
N CYS A 92 -5.31 0.13 4.19
CA CYS A 92 -4.18 -0.55 4.82
C CYS A 92 -3.18 0.48 5.35
N VAL A 93 -2.90 0.43 6.64
CA VAL A 93 -1.93 1.30 7.31
C VAL A 93 -0.83 0.47 7.97
N VAL A 94 0.37 1.02 8.04
CA VAL A 94 1.47 0.42 8.81
C VAL A 94 1.38 0.87 10.26
N GLU A 95 1.47 -0.08 11.18
CA GLU A 95 1.74 0.17 12.59
C GLU A 95 3.08 -0.42 12.99
N ARG A 96 3.78 0.24 13.90
CA ARG A 96 5.01 -0.26 14.50
C ARG A 96 4.68 -0.90 15.83
N VAL A 97 5.17 -2.12 16.03
CA VAL A 97 5.06 -2.84 17.29
C VAL A 97 6.46 -3.19 17.79
N PRO A 98 6.68 -3.30 19.11
CA PRO A 98 7.96 -3.73 19.64
C PRO A 98 8.39 -5.07 19.03
N HIS A 99 9.64 -5.16 18.59
CA HIS A 99 10.18 -6.42 18.09
C HIS A 99 10.31 -7.39 19.26
N VAL A 100 9.57 -8.49 19.21
CA VAL A 100 9.66 -9.54 20.22
C VAL A 100 10.57 -10.62 19.63
N ASP A 101 11.85 -10.61 20.03
CA ASP A 101 12.78 -11.71 19.77
C ASP A 101 12.12 -13.00 20.30
N ARG A 102 11.70 -13.89 19.40
CA ARG A 102 11.01 -15.14 19.73
C ARG A 102 11.87 -16.35 19.43
#